data_AF-A0A7Y4ULB9-F1
#
_entry.id   AF-A0A7Y4ULB9-F1
#
_cell.length_a   1.000
_cell.length_b   1.000
_cell.length_c   1.000
_cell.angle_alpha   90.00
_cell.angle_beta   90.00
_cell.angle_gamma   90.00
#
_symmetry.space_group_name_H-M   'P 1'
#
loop_
_entity.id
_entity.type
_entity.pdbx_description
1 polymer ?
#
loop_
_entity_poly.entity_id
_entity_poly.type
_entity_poly.pdbx_seq_one_letter_code
_entity_poly.pdbx_strand_id
1 'polypeptide(L)'
;MAKVTIKFSETTREQRHEIFRQLQRDTNPAESLKRVLEDMRKMEDRYGMSTLEFYSRFIRGEMGDSADFVSWASDYEDYQELVQEDAALAMQHKKAA
;
A
#
# COMPACT_ATOMS: atom_id res chain seq x y z
N MET A 1 -21.00 -33.68 7.38
CA MET A 1 -19.80 -32.87 7.64
C MET A 1 -18.73 -33.26 6.62
N ALA A 2 -18.55 -32.48 5.55
CA ALA A 2 -17.56 -32.78 4.51
C ALA A 2 -16.21 -32.13 4.86
N LYS A 3 -15.12 -32.90 4.92
CA LYS A 3 -13.77 -32.40 5.09
C LYS A 3 -13.22 -31.93 3.75
N VAL A 4 -13.08 -30.62 3.56
CA VAL A 4 -12.33 -30.06 2.43
C VAL A 4 -10.84 -30.27 2.72
N THR A 5 -10.22 -31.18 1.98
CA THR A 5 -8.77 -31.41 2.05
C THR A 5 -8.12 -30.57 0.96
N ILE A 6 -7.52 -29.44 1.33
CA ILE A 6 -6.74 -28.63 0.40
C ILE A 6 -5.41 -29.35 0.17
N LYS A 7 -5.23 -29.93 -1.01
CA LYS A 7 -3.94 -30.49 -1.44
C LYS A 7 -3.05 -29.34 -1.90
N PHE A 8 -2.16 -28.90 -1.03
CA PHE A 8 -0.98 -28.15 -1.46
C PHE A 8 -0.09 -29.14 -2.22
N SER A 9 -0.06 -29.05 -3.55
CA SER A 9 0.89 -29.83 -4.35
C SER A 9 2.30 -29.47 -3.91
N GLU A 10 3.17 -30.48 -3.88
CA GLU A 10 4.55 -30.41 -3.39
C GLU A 10 5.40 -29.48 -4.28
N THR A 11 5.28 -28.16 -4.10
CA THR A 11 6.21 -27.20 -4.71
C THR A 11 7.61 -27.43 -4.14
N THR A 12 8.54 -27.77 -5.03
CA THR A 12 9.97 -27.92 -4.68
C THR A 12 10.54 -26.61 -4.13
N ARG A 13 11.64 -26.67 -3.36
CA ARG A 13 12.28 -25.47 -2.75
C ARG A 13 12.61 -24.39 -3.78
N GLU A 14 12.92 -24.78 -5.01
CA GLU A 14 13.21 -23.91 -6.15
C GLU A 14 11.93 -23.30 -6.73
N GLN A 15 10.87 -24.10 -6.91
CA GLN A 15 9.55 -23.59 -7.33
C GLN A 15 8.95 -22.65 -6.29
N ARG A 16 9.14 -22.89 -4.99
CA ARG A 16 8.77 -21.94 -3.95
C ARG A 16 9.52 -20.63 -4.10
N HIS A 17 10.83 -20.66 -4.39
CA HIS A 17 11.61 -19.46 -4.66
C HIS A 17 11.11 -18.70 -5.91
N GLU A 18 10.69 -19.42 -6.94
CA GLU A 18 10.15 -18.82 -8.15
C GLU A 18 8.76 -18.21 -7.93
N ILE A 19 7.89 -18.91 -7.20
CA ILE A 19 6.57 -18.40 -6.80
C ILE A 19 6.72 -17.19 -5.87
N PHE A 20 7.65 -17.22 -4.90
CA PHE A 20 7.94 -16.06 -4.05
C PHE A 20 8.54 -14.90 -4.86
N ARG A 21 9.41 -15.15 -5.84
CA ARG A 21 9.92 -14.10 -6.75
C ARG A 21 8.84 -13.53 -7.66
N GLN A 22 7.87 -14.35 -8.09
CA GLN A 22 6.73 -13.89 -8.88
C GLN A 22 5.76 -13.07 -8.03
N LEU A 23 5.44 -13.52 -6.82
CA LEU A 23 4.64 -12.75 -5.86
C LEU A 23 5.30 -11.40 -5.50
N GLN A 24 6.63 -11.35 -5.37
CA GLN A 24 7.37 -10.10 -5.18
C GLN A 24 7.42 -9.22 -6.44
N ARG A 25 7.35 -9.80 -7.65
CA ARG A 25 7.29 -9.05 -8.91
C ARG A 25 5.92 -8.41 -9.15
N ASP A 26 4.87 -8.92 -8.52
CA ASP A 26 3.50 -8.39 -8.65
C ASP A 26 3.26 -7.13 -7.79
N THR A 27 4.29 -6.62 -7.09
CA THR A 27 4.22 -5.32 -6.41
C THR A 27 5.26 -4.38 -7.01
N ASN A 28 5.00 -3.85 -8.21
CA ASN A 28 5.77 -2.74 -8.76
C ASN A 28 5.50 -1.51 -7.89
N PRO A 29 6.47 -0.98 -7.11
CA PRO A 29 6.23 0.13 -6.18
C PRO A 29 5.67 1.37 -6.87
N ALA A 30 6.06 1.60 -8.13
CA ALA A 30 5.52 2.71 -8.92
C ALA A 30 4.03 2.51 -9.26
N GLU A 31 3.60 1.27 -9.48
CA GLU A 31 2.21 0.94 -9.77
C GLU A 31 1.35 0.97 -8.50
N SER A 32 1.89 0.50 -7.37
CA SER A 32 1.28 0.67 -6.05
C SER A 32 1.12 2.15 -5.69
N LEU A 33 2.16 2.96 -5.87
CA LEU A 33 2.11 4.40 -5.63
C LEU A 33 1.08 5.10 -6.51
N LYS A 34 1.03 4.74 -7.81
CA LYS A 34 0.04 5.29 -8.74
C LYS A 34 -1.39 4.98 -8.28
N ARG A 35 -1.65 3.74 -7.86
CA ARG A 35 -2.98 3.31 -7.38
C ARG A 35 -3.41 4.09 -6.14
N VAL A 36 -2.53 4.20 -5.15
CA VAL A 36 -2.79 4.96 -3.91
C VAL A 36 -3.09 6.43 -4.25
N LEU A 37 -2.32 7.05 -5.13
CA LEU A 37 -2.58 8.43 -5.58
C LEU A 37 -3.92 8.60 -6.31
N GLU A 38 -4.31 7.63 -7.15
CA GLU A 38 -5.61 7.64 -7.82
C GLU A 38 -6.77 7.50 -6.83
N ASP A 39 -6.63 6.67 -5.81
CA ASP A 39 -7.65 6.45 -4.79
C ASP A 39 -7.79 7.68 -3.86
N MET A 40 -6.68 8.27 -3.44
CA MET A 40 -6.67 9.55 -2.71
C MET A 40 -7.35 10.65 -3.54
N ARG A 41 -7.05 10.76 -4.84
CA ARG A 41 -7.66 11.78 -5.70
C ARG A 41 -9.18 11.64 -5.81
N LYS A 42 -9.71 10.41 -5.84
CA LYS A 42 -11.17 10.18 -5.83
C LYS A 42 -11.81 10.70 -4.54
N MET A 43 -11.13 10.56 -3.41
CA MET A 43 -11.61 11.10 -2.15
C MET A 43 -11.53 12.63 -2.13
N GLU A 44 -10.44 13.21 -2.65
CA GLU A 44 -10.31 14.66 -2.79
C GLU A 44 -11.45 15.26 -3.63
N ASP A 45 -11.74 14.63 -4.78
CA ASP A 45 -12.84 15.05 -5.66
C ASP A 45 -14.22 14.84 -5.00
N ARG A 46 -14.40 13.75 -4.25
CA ARG A 46 -15.66 13.42 -3.55
C ARG A 46 -15.98 14.42 -2.43
N TYR A 47 -14.97 14.80 -1.65
CA TYR A 47 -15.14 15.62 -0.44
C TYR A 47 -14.75 17.09 -0.64
N GLY A 48 -14.18 17.45 -1.80
CA GLY A 48 -13.78 18.81 -2.12
C GLY A 48 -12.64 19.34 -1.25
N MET A 49 -11.77 18.45 -0.79
CA MET A 49 -10.76 18.69 0.23
C MET A 49 -9.47 17.97 -0.14
N SER A 50 -8.32 18.64 -0.03
CA SER A 50 -7.03 17.96 -0.28
C SER A 50 -6.73 16.90 0.79
N THR A 51 -5.98 15.86 0.45
CA THR A 51 -5.64 14.79 1.40
C THR A 51 -4.86 15.32 2.60
N LEU A 52 -4.01 16.34 2.42
CA LEU A 52 -3.29 16.99 3.52
C LEU A 52 -4.24 17.71 4.49
N GLU A 53 -5.24 18.41 3.95
CA GLU A 53 -6.26 19.06 4.77
C GLU A 53 -7.11 18.03 5.51
N PHE A 54 -7.55 16.98 4.80
CA PHE A 54 -8.29 15.86 5.36
C PHE A 54 -7.52 15.22 6.52
N TYR A 55 -6.27 14.82 6.29
CA TYR A 55 -5.48 14.09 7.28
C TYR A 55 -5.22 14.96 8.53
N SER A 56 -4.95 16.26 8.34
CA SER A 56 -4.83 17.21 9.46
C SER A 56 -6.09 17.31 10.33
N ARG A 57 -7.27 17.28 9.71
CA ARG A 57 -8.56 17.27 10.43
C ARG A 57 -8.86 15.92 11.07
N PHE A 58 -8.51 14.82 10.38
CA PHE A 58 -8.70 13.45 10.86
C PHE A 58 -7.92 13.18 12.14
N ILE A 59 -6.62 13.53 12.18
CA ILE A 59 -5.78 13.36 13.40
C ILE A 59 -6.23 14.24 14.57
N ARG A 60 -6.98 15.32 14.29
CA ARG A 60 -7.59 16.20 15.30
C ARG A 60 -8.93 15.67 15.81
N GLY A 61 -9.45 14.59 15.23
CA GLY A 61 -10.75 14.02 15.55
C GLY A 61 -11.93 14.79 14.94
N GLU A 62 -11.69 15.64 13.93
CA GLU A 62 -12.71 16.52 13.33
C GLU A 62 -13.49 15.86 12.18
N MET A 63 -13.04 14.68 11.70
CA MET A 63 -13.66 13.99 10.57
C MET A 63 -14.60 12.84 10.97
N GLY A 64 -14.61 12.42 12.24
CA GLY A 64 -15.37 11.23 12.67
C GLY A 64 -14.76 9.92 12.17
N ASP A 65 -15.52 8.83 12.24
CA ASP A 65 -15.06 7.44 12.06
C ASP A 65 -15.70 6.72 10.85
N SER A 66 -16.16 7.48 9.85
CA SER A 66 -16.75 6.89 8.65
C SER A 66 -15.75 5.96 7.95
N ALA A 67 -16.24 4.87 7.37
CA ALA A 67 -15.39 3.91 6.67
C ALA A 67 -14.57 4.57 5.54
N ASP A 68 -15.15 5.57 4.87
CA ASP A 68 -14.47 6.35 3.83
C ASP A 68 -13.28 7.13 4.40
N PHE A 69 -13.42 7.74 5.59
CA PHE A 69 -12.33 8.48 6.23
C PHE A 69 -11.24 7.56 6.79
N VAL A 70 -11.62 6.42 7.36
CA VAL A 70 -10.64 5.43 7.81
C VAL A 70 -9.83 4.91 6.61
N SER A 71 -10.50 4.58 5.50
CA SER A 71 -9.82 4.15 4.27
C SER A 71 -8.89 5.24 3.73
N TRP A 72 -9.36 6.48 3.66
CA TRP A 72 -8.55 7.59 3.12
C TRP A 72 -7.33 7.90 4.00
N ALA A 73 -7.46 7.76 5.33
CA ALA A 73 -6.32 7.89 6.24
C ALA A 73 -5.30 6.77 6.01
N SER A 74 -5.76 5.52 5.85
CA SER A 74 -4.88 4.39 5.52
C SER A 74 -4.17 4.58 4.18
N ASP A 75 -4.87 5.05 3.13
CA ASP A 75 -4.25 5.31 1.83
C ASP A 75 -3.12 6.36 1.93
N TYR A 76 -3.30 7.39 2.76
CA TYR A 76 -2.26 8.39 2.98
C TYR A 76 -1.06 7.83 3.78
N GLU A 77 -1.31 6.97 4.76
CA GLU A 77 -0.24 6.30 5.51
C GLU A 77 0.58 5.35 4.62
N ASP A 78 -0.09 4.57 3.77
CA ASP A 78 0.54 3.70 2.77
C ASP A 78 1.40 4.52 1.78
N TYR A 79 0.88 5.68 1.34
CA TYR A 79 1.65 6.62 0.52
C TYR A 79 2.93 7.09 1.22
N GLN A 80 2.84 7.45 2.51
CA GLN A 80 3.99 7.91 3.28
C GLN A 80 5.05 6.81 3.44
N GLU A 81 4.64 5.57 3.66
CA GLU A 81 5.55 4.42 3.74
C GLU A 81 6.28 4.20 2.41
N LEU A 82 5.54 4.12 1.30
CA LEU A 82 6.10 3.92 -0.04
C LEU A 82 7.12 5.01 -0.42
N VAL A 83 6.83 6.27 -0.08
CA VAL A 83 7.75 7.40 -0.34
C VAL A 83 9.00 7.34 0.56
N GLN A 84 8.85 6.90 1.81
CA GLN A 84 9.98 6.73 2.71
C GLN A 84 10.91 5.59 2.27
N GLU A 85 10.36 4.48 1.78
CA GLU A 85 11.15 3.37 1.23
C GLU A 85 11.96 3.78 0.01
N ASP A 86 11.35 4.50 -0.94
CA ASP A 86 12.05 5.02 -2.13
C ASP A 86 13.18 5.98 -1.74
N ALA A 87 12.92 6.89 -0.81
CA ALA A 87 13.93 7.81 -0.29
C ALA A 87 15.07 7.09 0.45
N ALA A 88 14.76 6.05 1.23
CA ALA A 88 15.74 5.25 1.95
C ALA A 88 16.65 4.47 0.97
N LEU A 89 16.08 3.86 -0.06
CA LEU A 89 16.83 3.18 -1.12
C LEU A 89 17.75 4.17 -1.86
N ALA A 90 17.24 5.35 -2.23
CA ALA A 90 18.03 6.39 -2.88
C ALA A 90 19.24 6.85 -2.03
N MET A 91 19.10 6.87 -0.70
CA MET A 91 20.20 7.21 0.22
C MET A 91 21.22 6.07 0.39
N GLN A 92 20.81 4.81 0.32
CA GLN A 92 21.74 3.67 0.37
C GLN A 92 22.65 3.61 -0.87
N HIS A 93 22.12 3.92 -2.06
CA HIS A 93 22.91 3.97 -3.29
C HIS A 93 23.95 5.11 -3.31
N LYS A 94 23.72 6.22 -2.61
CA LYS A 94 24.68 7.33 -2.48
C LYS A 94 25.82 7.08 -1.49
N LYS A 95 25.69 6.13 -0.56
CA LYS A 95 26.76 5.77 0.40
C LYS A 95 27.71 4.68 -0.13
N ALA A 96 27.34 4.01 -1.21
CA ALA A 96 28.11 2.91 -1.82
C ALA A 96 28.94 3.34 -3.05
N ALA A 97 28.95 4.63 -3.39
CA ALA A 97 29.72 5.24 -4.47
C ALA A 97 30.73 6.24 -3.88
#